data_AF-A0A226DX05-F1
#
_entry.id   AF-A0A226DX05-F1
#
_cell.length_a   1.000
_cell.length_b   1.000
_cell.length_c   1.000
_cell.angle_alpha   90.00
_cell.angle_beta   90.00
_cell.angle_gamma   90.00
#
_symmetry.space_group_name_H-M   'P 1'
#
loop_
_entity.id
_entity.type
_entity.pdbx_description
1 polymer ?
#
loop_
_entity_poly.entity_id
_entity_poly.type
_entity_poly.pdbx_seq_one_letter_code
_entity_poly.pdbx_strand_id
1 'polypeptide(L)'
;MSSTDQSFSRDEVERAFQNMRSYSETSKTIEVSDLGPLFKCLGYRCTPEQFSEYEIMWIGAFEGKIPLDVFAALMVALDDNGQLMKILVTALDRDKDGVVSEGEFQAIADTDKDGKVSIDEAVEWFTKQGKTH
;
A
#
# COMPACT_ATOMS: atom_id res chain seq x y z
N MET A 1 19.85 -10.51 14.91
CA MET A 1 19.52 -9.21 15.54
C MET A 1 19.68 -8.19 14.43
N SER A 2 18.63 -7.58 13.88
CA SER A 2 17.41 -7.13 14.53
C SER A 2 16.20 -7.36 13.63
N SER A 3 15.19 -8.04 14.16
CA SER A 3 13.82 -7.85 13.70
C SER A 3 13.46 -6.41 14.01
N THR A 4 13.30 -5.57 12.97
CA THR A 4 12.73 -4.24 13.15
C THR A 4 11.22 -4.44 13.23
N ASP A 5 10.77 -4.82 14.43
CA ASP A 5 9.39 -4.96 14.88
C ASP A 5 8.79 -3.55 14.92
N GLN A 6 8.43 -3.02 13.76
CA GLN A 6 8.06 -1.62 13.57
C GLN A 6 6.67 -1.52 12.96
N SER A 7 5.71 -2.20 13.58
CA SER A 7 4.30 -1.85 13.43
C SER A 7 4.05 -0.43 13.96
N PHE A 8 3.34 0.39 13.19
CA PHE A 8 2.97 1.73 13.60
C PHE A 8 1.50 1.75 14.00
N SER A 9 1.18 2.41 15.11
CA SER A 9 -0.22 2.62 15.49
C SER A 9 -0.90 3.58 14.51
N ARG A 10 -2.22 3.42 14.36
CA ARG A 10 -3.04 4.34 13.56
C ARG A 10 -2.86 5.80 13.98
N ASP A 11 -2.77 6.08 15.27
CA ASP A 11 -2.61 7.43 15.79
C ASP A 11 -1.24 8.05 15.45
N GLU A 12 -0.19 7.23 15.36
CA GLU A 12 1.14 7.69 14.88
C GLU A 12 1.09 8.03 13.39
N VAL A 13 0.43 7.20 12.59
CA VAL A 13 0.25 7.45 11.16
C VAL A 13 -0.62 8.69 10.92
N GLU A 14 -1.73 8.85 11.63
CA GLU A 14 -2.62 10.01 11.48
C GLU A 14 -1.90 11.32 11.84
N ARG A 15 -1.10 11.32 12.92
CA ARG A 15 -0.27 12.48 13.26
C ARG A 15 0.78 12.78 12.19
N ALA A 16 1.37 11.76 11.58
CA ALA A 16 2.30 11.95 10.48
C ALA A 16 1.60 12.54 9.25
N PHE A 17 0.41 12.03 8.89
CA PHE A 17 -0.43 12.55 7.80
C PHE A 17 -0.78 14.01 8.00
N GLN A 18 -1.20 14.41 9.20
CA GLN A 18 -1.56 15.80 9.51
C GLN A 18 -0.39 16.78 9.35
N ASN A 19 0.85 16.29 9.39
CA ASN A 19 2.05 17.10 9.14
C ASN A 19 2.43 17.19 7.65
N MET A 20 1.73 16.48 6.76
CA MET A 20 1.99 16.49 5.33
C MET A 20 1.36 17.72 4.67
N ARG A 21 2.04 18.26 3.65
CA ARG A 21 1.63 19.51 2.99
C ARG A 21 0.31 19.37 2.23
N SER A 22 0.08 18.21 1.63
CA SER A 22 -1.07 17.88 0.81
C SER A 22 -2.22 17.25 1.60
N TYR A 23 -2.10 17.19 2.93
CA TYR A 23 -3.13 16.59 3.76
C TYR A 23 -4.46 17.33 3.64
N SER A 24 -5.50 16.55 3.36
CA SER A 24 -6.88 16.99 3.26
C SER A 24 -7.69 16.39 4.40
N GLU A 25 -8.10 17.21 5.37
CA GLU A 25 -8.97 16.79 6.47
C GLU A 25 -10.31 16.22 5.96
N THR A 26 -10.83 16.78 4.86
CA THR A 26 -12.13 16.39 4.29
C THR A 26 -12.12 14.99 3.70
N SER A 27 -11.06 14.63 2.97
CA SER A 27 -10.93 13.32 2.32
C SER A 27 -10.05 12.34 3.10
N LYS A 28 -9.42 12.79 4.18
CA LYS A 28 -8.41 12.05 4.95
C LYS A 28 -7.36 11.41 4.05
N THR A 29 -6.84 12.17 3.10
CA THR A 29 -5.85 11.74 2.11
C THR A 29 -4.67 12.68 2.07
N ILE A 30 -3.51 12.15 1.65
CA ILE A 30 -2.38 12.94 1.15
C ILE A 30 -2.14 12.57 -0.31
N GLU A 31 -1.39 13.39 -1.03
CA GLU A 31 -0.88 13.08 -2.36
C GLU A 31 0.42 12.27 -2.26
N VAL A 32 0.69 11.44 -3.27
CA VAL A 32 1.88 10.57 -3.34
C VAL A 32 3.19 11.34 -3.24
N SER A 33 3.19 12.62 -3.63
CA SER A 33 4.35 13.51 -3.47
C SER A 33 4.81 13.66 -2.01
N ASP A 34 3.91 13.44 -1.04
CA ASP A 34 4.22 13.49 0.39
C ASP A 34 4.64 12.14 0.96
N LEU A 35 4.70 11.06 0.17
CA LEU A 35 5.10 9.73 0.63
C LEU A 35 6.53 9.70 1.21
N GLY A 36 7.48 10.39 0.56
CA GLY A 36 8.85 10.52 1.06
C GLY A 36 8.94 11.27 2.40
N PRO A 37 8.39 12.49 2.50
CA PRO A 37 8.24 13.21 3.77
C PRO A 37 7.54 12.38 4.86
N LEU A 38 6.51 11.61 4.50
CA LEU A 38 5.77 10.74 5.41
C LEU A 38 6.65 9.63 5.97
N PHE A 39 7.37 8.88 5.13
CA PHE A 39 8.30 7.86 5.59
C PHE A 39 9.38 8.42 6.49
N LYS A 40 9.90 9.62 6.17
CA LYS A 40 10.87 10.32 7.03
C LYS A 40 10.28 10.69 8.39
N CYS A 41 9.01 11.13 8.42
CA CYS A 41 8.31 11.47 9.66
C CYS A 41 8.06 10.25 10.54
N LEU A 42 7.74 9.11 9.94
CA LEU A 42 7.54 7.83 10.63
C LEU A 42 8.88 7.14 10.99
N GLY A 43 10.01 7.63 10.46
CA GLY A 43 11.29 6.94 10.59
C GLY A 43 11.31 5.58 9.88
N TYR A 44 10.38 5.36 8.95
CA TYR A 44 10.31 4.17 8.12
C TYR A 44 11.46 4.17 7.11
N ARG A 45 12.12 3.02 6.95
CA ARG A 45 13.24 2.85 6.03
C ARG A 45 12.86 1.85 4.96
N CYS A 46 12.96 2.28 3.72
CA CYS A 46 12.87 1.43 2.54
C CYS A 46 14.04 1.71 1.60
N THR A 47 14.34 0.78 0.70
CA THR A 47 15.33 1.01 -0.36
C THR A 47 14.76 1.98 -1.41
N PRO A 48 15.60 2.61 -2.25
CA PRO A 48 15.14 3.43 -3.37
C PRO A 48 14.22 2.68 -4.35
N GLU A 49 14.49 1.40 -4.57
CA GLU A 49 13.69 0.53 -5.44
C GLU A 49 12.30 0.31 -4.83
N GLN A 50 12.23 -0.04 -3.53
CA GLN A 50 10.96 -0.20 -2.81
C GLN A 50 10.15 1.10 -2.80
N PHE A 51 10.83 2.25 -2.58
CA PHE A 51 10.18 3.55 -2.63
C PHE A 51 9.52 3.81 -3.98
N SER A 52 10.26 3.52 -5.06
CA SER A 52 9.77 3.70 -6.44
C SER A 52 8.57 2.79 -6.73
N GLU A 53 8.57 1.55 -6.23
CA GLU A 53 7.44 0.63 -6.38
C GLU A 53 6.20 1.12 -5.62
N TYR A 54 6.35 1.64 -4.40
CA TYR A 54 5.25 2.24 -3.66
C TYR A 54 4.69 3.47 -4.38
N GLU A 55 5.54 4.34 -4.93
CA GLU A 55 5.06 5.48 -5.73
C GLU A 55 4.25 5.02 -6.93
N ILE A 56 4.71 4.00 -7.67
CA ILE A 56 3.99 3.44 -8.81
C ILE A 56 2.64 2.85 -8.38
N MET A 57 2.60 2.12 -7.27
CA MET A 57 1.36 1.55 -6.71
C MET A 57 0.33 2.64 -6.41
N TRP A 58 0.72 3.69 -5.66
CA TRP A 58 -0.18 4.77 -5.28
C TRP A 58 -0.62 5.60 -6.48
N ILE A 59 0.27 5.88 -7.44
CA ILE A 59 -0.08 6.58 -8.69
C ILE A 59 -1.08 5.77 -9.53
N GLY A 60 -0.85 4.47 -9.69
CA GLY A 60 -1.66 3.60 -10.54
C GLY A 60 -2.99 3.22 -9.91
N ALA A 61 -2.95 2.48 -8.81
CA ALA A 61 -4.15 1.89 -8.21
C ALA A 61 -5.02 2.90 -7.45
N PHE A 62 -4.41 3.99 -6.96
CA PHE A 62 -5.06 4.99 -6.11
C PHE A 62 -5.01 6.41 -6.68
N GLU A 63 -4.73 6.55 -7.99
CA GLU A 63 -4.73 7.84 -8.70
C GLU A 63 -3.83 8.91 -8.06
N GLY A 64 -2.73 8.49 -7.42
CA GLY A 64 -1.78 9.36 -6.73
C GLY A 64 -2.22 9.79 -5.34
N LYS A 65 -3.35 9.29 -4.84
CA LYS A 65 -3.84 9.61 -3.49
C LYS A 65 -3.55 8.48 -2.52
N ILE A 66 -3.17 8.85 -1.31
CA ILE A 66 -2.91 7.91 -0.23
C ILE A 66 -3.96 8.17 0.85
N PRO A 67 -4.99 7.30 0.98
CA PRO A 67 -5.96 7.40 2.05
C PRO A 67 -5.34 6.99 3.39
N LEU A 68 -5.60 7.79 4.44
CA LEU A 68 -5.10 7.54 5.79
C LEU A 68 -5.46 6.14 6.29
N ASP A 69 -6.71 5.72 6.07
CA ASP A 69 -7.19 4.42 6.57
C ASP A 69 -6.44 3.24 5.95
N VAL A 70 -6.17 3.30 4.65
CA VAL A 70 -5.47 2.25 3.92
C VAL A 70 -4.01 2.21 4.35
N PHE A 71 -3.35 3.38 4.38
CA PHE A 71 -1.95 3.45 4.77
C PHE A 71 -1.75 3.07 6.25
N ALA A 72 -2.61 3.54 7.16
CA ALA A 72 -2.54 3.15 8.57
C ALA A 72 -2.72 1.64 8.77
N ALA A 73 -3.64 1.01 8.04
CA ALA A 73 -3.80 -0.44 8.08
C ALA A 73 -2.54 -1.16 7.59
N LEU A 74 -1.97 -0.73 6.46
CA LEU A 74 -0.72 -1.28 5.93
C LEU A 74 0.42 -1.19 6.95
N MET A 75 0.59 -0.04 7.61
CA MET A 75 1.67 0.15 8.58
C MET A 75 1.48 -0.61 9.89
N VAL A 76 0.23 -0.92 10.28
CA VAL A 76 -0.07 -1.79 11.43
C VAL A 76 0.30 -3.24 11.13
N ALA A 77 0.11 -3.68 9.88
CA ALA A 77 0.25 -5.08 9.47
C ALA A 77 1.62 -5.43 8.85
N LEU A 78 2.56 -4.49 8.82
CA LEU A 78 3.90 -4.66 8.24
C LEU A 78 4.62 -5.94 8.69
N ASP A 79 4.44 -6.35 9.95
CA ASP A 79 5.11 -7.52 10.55
C ASP A 79 4.25 -8.80 10.53
N ASP A 80 3.00 -8.74 10.08
CA ASP A 80 2.09 -9.88 9.95
C ASP A 80 1.72 -10.08 8.48
N ASN A 81 2.48 -10.93 7.78
CA ASN A 81 2.25 -11.27 6.38
C ASN A 81 0.80 -11.73 6.09
N GLY A 82 0.09 -12.31 7.07
CA GLY A 82 -1.31 -12.70 6.94
C GLY A 82 -2.27 -11.52 6.99
N GLN A 83 -2.05 -10.56 7.89
CA GLN A 83 -2.81 -9.32 7.94
C GLN A 83 -2.47 -8.38 6.78
N LEU A 84 -1.20 -8.28 6.37
CA LEU A 84 -0.78 -7.49 5.22
C LEU A 84 -1.49 -8.00 3.97
N MET A 85 -1.50 -9.32 3.78
CA MET A 85 -2.22 -9.96 2.68
C MET A 85 -3.72 -9.67 2.76
N LYS A 86 -4.33 -9.74 3.95
CA LYS A 86 -5.75 -9.43 4.13
C LYS A 86 -6.08 -7.98 3.81
N ILE A 87 -5.23 -7.03 4.19
CA ILE A 87 -5.40 -5.60 3.91
C ILE A 87 -5.25 -5.33 2.41
N LEU A 88 -4.22 -5.91 1.78
CA LEU A 88 -4.04 -5.80 0.34
C LEU A 88 -5.26 -6.37 -0.39
N VAL A 89 -5.71 -7.58 -0.06
CA VAL A 89 -6.91 -8.21 -0.63
C VAL A 89 -8.17 -7.37 -0.39
N THR A 90 -8.32 -6.77 0.80
CA THR A 90 -9.46 -5.87 1.11
C THR A 90 -9.36 -4.55 0.33
N ALA A 91 -8.16 -4.07 0.04
CA ALA A 91 -7.96 -2.87 -0.80
C ALA A 91 -8.26 -3.14 -2.28
N LEU A 92 -8.15 -4.41 -2.70
CA LEU A 92 -8.55 -4.86 -4.04
C LEU A 92 -10.07 -4.97 -4.19
N ASP A 93 -10.77 -5.35 -3.11
CA ASP A 93 -12.23 -5.33 -3.01
C ASP A 93 -12.74 -3.87 -2.99
N ARG A 94 -12.87 -3.29 -4.18
CA ARG A 94 -13.23 -1.89 -4.40
C ARG A 94 -14.70 -1.65 -4.08
N ASP A 95 -15.56 -2.62 -4.37
CA ASP A 95 -16.99 -2.52 -4.08
C ASP A 95 -17.38 -2.91 -2.64
N LYS A 96 -16.43 -3.48 -1.90
CA LYS A 96 -16.53 -3.86 -0.48
C LYS A 96 -17.58 -4.92 -0.23
N ASP A 97 -17.80 -5.81 -1.18
CA ASP A 97 -18.74 -6.92 -1.05
C ASP A 97 -18.16 -8.12 -0.27
N GLY A 98 -16.87 -8.07 0.07
CA GLY A 98 -16.15 -9.09 0.81
C GLY A 98 -15.56 -10.20 -0.06
N VAL A 99 -15.65 -10.08 -1.39
CA VAL A 99 -14.95 -10.93 -2.36
C VAL A 99 -14.18 -10.06 -3.36
N VAL A 100 -13.11 -10.60 -3.96
CA VAL A 100 -12.40 -9.89 -5.05
C VAL A 100 -12.91 -10.47 -6.37
N SER A 101 -13.52 -9.61 -7.18
CA SER A 101 -14.00 -9.97 -8.51
C SER A 101 -12.85 -10.13 -9.50
N GLU A 102 -13.12 -10.80 -10.63
CA GLU A 102 -12.14 -10.94 -11.72
C GLU A 102 -11.62 -9.58 -12.20
N GLY A 103 -12.48 -8.58 -12.32
CA GLY A 103 -12.08 -7.24 -12.77
C GLY A 103 -11.19 -6.50 -11.78
N GLU A 104 -11.42 -6.69 -10.48
CA GLU A 104 -10.59 -6.09 -9.42
C GLU A 104 -9.21 -6.74 -9.34
N PHE A 105 -9.14 -8.07 -9.51
CA PHE A 105 -7.89 -8.80 -9.56
C PHE A 105 -7.12 -8.54 -10.87
N GLN A 106 -7.80 -8.43 -12.01
CA GLN A 106 -7.16 -8.05 -13.27
C GLN A 106 -6.56 -6.65 -13.19
N ALA A 107 -7.25 -5.68 -12.58
CA ALA A 107 -6.78 -4.29 -12.51
C ALA A 107 -5.38 -4.10 -11.87
N ILE A 108 -4.90 -5.08 -11.10
CA ILE A 108 -3.64 -5.03 -10.36
C ILE A 108 -2.63 -6.11 -10.74
N ALA A 109 -3.08 -7.25 -11.28
CA ALA A 109 -2.22 -8.37 -11.65
C ALA A 109 -2.07 -8.55 -13.17
N ASP A 110 -2.96 -8.00 -14.00
CA ASP A 110 -2.82 -8.00 -15.46
C ASP A 110 -1.83 -6.91 -15.88
N THR A 111 -0.57 -7.28 -16.00
CA THR A 111 0.52 -6.34 -16.26
C THR A 111 0.66 -6.02 -17.75
N ASP A 112 0.36 -6.99 -18.62
CA ASP A 112 0.42 -6.81 -20.06
C ASP A 112 -0.89 -6.29 -20.69
N LYS A 113 -1.95 -6.19 -19.88
CA LYS A 113 -3.27 -5.66 -20.21
C LYS A 113 -3.99 -6.47 -21.28
N ASP A 114 -3.77 -7.78 -21.30
CA ASP A 114 -4.43 -8.69 -22.24
C ASP A 114 -5.86 -9.10 -21.81
N GLY A 115 -6.29 -8.67 -20.62
CA GLY A 115 -7.59 -8.97 -20.04
C GLY A 115 -7.63 -10.35 -19.37
N LYS A 116 -6.49 -10.92 -19.03
CA LYS A 116 -6.31 -12.15 -18.27
C LYS A 116 -5.15 -11.96 -17.29
N VAL A 117 -5.04 -12.87 -16.33
CA VAL A 117 -3.88 -12.92 -15.42
C VAL A 117 -3.23 -14.27 -15.58
N SER A 118 -1.99 -14.27 -16.07
CA SER A 118 -1.18 -15.48 -16.14
C SER A 118 -0.66 -15.91 -14.77
N ILE A 119 -0.24 -17.18 -14.65
CA ILE A 119 0.36 -17.68 -13.41
C ILE A 119 1.63 -16.88 -13.07
N ASP A 120 2.43 -16.53 -14.08
CA ASP A 120 3.66 -15.78 -13.87
C ASP A 120 3.37 -14.37 -13.38
N GLU A 121 2.36 -13.69 -13.93
CA GLU A 121 1.93 -12.37 -13.46
C GLU A 121 1.39 -12.39 -12.03
N ALA A 122 0.53 -13.38 -11.72
CA ALA A 122 0.06 -13.58 -10.37
C ALA A 122 1.23 -13.83 -9.42
N VAL A 123 2.13 -14.77 -9.74
CA VAL A 123 3.30 -15.11 -8.94
C VAL A 123 4.26 -13.93 -8.79
N GLU A 124 4.47 -13.13 -9.84
CA GLU A 124 5.30 -11.93 -9.78
C GLU A 124 4.67 -10.90 -8.84
N TRP A 125 3.36 -10.69 -8.94
CA TRP A 125 2.62 -9.83 -8.01
C TRP A 125 2.75 -10.33 -6.56
N PHE A 126 2.51 -11.62 -6.31
CA PHE A 126 2.67 -12.24 -4.98
C PHE A 126 4.11 -12.13 -4.44
N THR A 127 5.10 -12.32 -5.30
CA THR A 127 6.52 -12.27 -4.93
C THR A 127 6.99 -10.85 -4.64
N LYS A 128 6.42 -9.84 -5.32
CA LYS A 128 6.64 -8.43 -5.01
C LYS A 128 6.13 -8.07 -3.61
N GLN A 129 4.97 -8.60 -3.19
CA GLN A 129 4.43 -8.34 -1.84
C GLN A 129 5.18 -9.10 -0.73
N GLY A 130 5.78 -10.26 -1.03
CA GLY A 130 6.45 -11.11 -0.03
C GLY A 130 7.93 -10.82 0.24
N LYS A 131 8.58 -9.92 -0.50
CA LYS A 131 10.01 -9.57 -0.31
C LYS A 131 10.18 -8.36 0.62
N THR A 132 9.78 -8.53 1.89
CA THR A 132 10.20 -7.70 3.02
C THR A 132 11.32 -8.44 3.76
N HIS A 133 12.56 -8.33 3.27
CA HIS A 133 13.77 -8.74 4.01
C HIS A 133 14.87 -7.69 3.84
#